data_AF-A0A2A5V272-F1
#
_entry.id   AF-A0A2A5V272-F1
#
_cell.length_a   1.000
_cell.length_b   1.000
_cell.length_c   1.000
_cell.angle_alpha   90.00
_cell.angle_beta   90.00
_cell.angle_gamma   90.00
#
_symmetry.space_group_name_H-M   'P 1'
#
loop_
_entity.id
_entity.type
_entity.pdbx_description
1 polymer ?
#
loop_
_entity_poly.entity_id
_entity_poly.type
_entity_poly.pdbx_seq_one_letter_code
_entity_poly.pdbx_strand_id
1 'polypeptide(L)' 'MSPSSIEFWLDGDNRIHERLKYIKNLKGEWIRSLLSP' A
#
# COMPACT_ATOMS: atom_id res chain seq x y z
N MET A 1 -19.70 2.85 2.73
CA MET A 1 -18.83 1.78 2.19
C MET A 1 -17.48 1.85 2.89
N SER A 2 -16.90 0.70 3.25
CA SER A 2 -15.56 0.64 3.84
C SER A 2 -14.53 0.27 2.76
N PRO A 3 -13.32 0.86 2.75
CA PRO A 3 -12.32 0.54 1.75
C PRO A 3 -11.81 -0.90 1.89
N SER A 4 -11.61 -1.58 0.77
CA SER A 4 -10.98 -2.90 0.67
C SER A 4 -9.47 -2.83 0.41
N SER A 5 -8.97 -1.69 -0.08
CA SER A 5 -7.55 -1.41 -0.23
C SER A 5 -7.23 0.08 -0.07
N ILE A 6 -6.01 0.37 0.37
CA ILE A 6 -5.45 1.73 0.50
C ILE A 6 -4.04 1.68 -0.05
N GLU A 7 -3.64 2.68 -0.82
CA GLU A 7 -2.30 2.77 -1.39
C GLU A 7 -1.71 4.15 -1.14
N PHE A 8 -0.46 4.17 -0.66
CA PHE A 8 0.30 5.38 -0.40
C PHE A 8 1.45 5.45 -1.39
N TRP A 9 1.58 6.61 -2.02
CA TRP A 9 2.72 6.97 -2.85
C TRP A 9 3.68 7.75 -1.98
N LEU A 10 4.86 7.21 -1.78
CA LEU A 10 5.92 7.86 -1.01
C LEU A 10 6.90 8.45 -2.01
N ASP A 11 7.21 9.73 -1.85
CA ASP A 11 8.30 10.35 -2.60
C ASP A 11 9.62 9.77 -2.09
N GLY A 12 10.28 8.99 -2.93
CA GLY A 12 11.62 8.49 -2.69
C GLY A 12 12.67 9.33 -3.41
N ASP A 13 13.92 9.14 -3.02
CA ASP A 13 15.03 9.91 -3.58
C ASP A 13 15.26 9.55 -5.06
N ASN A 14 15.76 10.50 -5.85
CA ASN A 14 16.20 10.26 -7.24
C ASN A 14 15.12 9.73 -8.24
N ARG A 15 13.84 10.09 -8.07
CA ARG A 15 12.65 9.65 -8.87
C ARG A 15 12.21 8.20 -8.67
N ILE A 16 12.81 7.48 -7.73
CA ILE A 16 12.41 6.13 -7.36
C ILE A 16 11.27 6.28 -6.34
N HIS A 17 10.02 6.05 -6.76
CA HIS A 17 8.88 6.11 -5.85
C HIS A 17 8.69 4.78 -5.14
N GLU A 18 8.62 4.80 -3.82
CA GLU A 18 8.17 3.63 -3.06
C GLU A 18 6.65 3.66 -2.93
N ARG A 19 6.01 2.49 -3.09
CA ARG A 19 4.56 2.36 -2.92
C ARG A 19 4.27 1.47 -1.73
N LEU A 20 3.41 1.93 -0.83
CA LEU A 20 2.95 1.13 0.30
C LEU A 20 1.48 0.77 0.09
N LYS A 21 1.19 -0.53 0.00
CA LYS A 21 -0.17 -1.02 -0.23
C LYS A 21 -0.70 -1.75 0.99
N TYR A 22 -1.94 -1.46 1.33
CA TYR A 22 -2.73 -2.16 2.33
C TYR A 22 -3.94 -2.82 1.65
N ILE A 23 -4.15 -4.11 1.91
CA ILE A 23 -5.31 -4.85 1.42
C ILE A 23 -5.98 -5.52 2.61
N LYS A 24 -7.30 -5.40 2.69
CA LYS A 24 -8.08 -6.07 3.72
C LYS A 24 -8.33 -7.52 3.32
N ASN A 25 -7.91 -8.47 4.15
CA ASN A 25 -8.13 -9.89 3.88
C ASN A 25 -9.58 -10.29 4.19
N LEU A 26 -9.93 -11.54 3.89
CA LEU A 26 -11.27 -12.10 4.14
C LEU A 26 -11.65 -12.13 5.63
N LYS A 27 -10.68 -12.06 6.54
CA LYS A 27 -10.89 -11.97 7.99
C LYS A 27 -11.03 -10.53 8.50
N GLY A 28 -10.92 -9.54 7.61
CA GLY A 28 -10.98 -8.13 7.96
C GLY A 28 -9.66 -7.53 8.47
N GLU A 29 -8.55 -8.28 8.42
CA GLU A 29 -7.23 -7.82 8.84
C GLU A 29 -6.53 -7.11 7.69
N TRP A 30 -5.71 -6.12 8.02
CA TRP A 30 -4.94 -5.37 7.03
C TRP A 30 -3.59 -6.06 6.77
N ILE A 31 -3.37 -6.45 5.52
CA ILE A 31 -2.09 -6.97 5.04
C ILE A 31 -1.34 -5.82 4.38
N ARG A 32 -0.09 -5.59 4.80
CA ARG A 32 0.80 -4.55 4.30
C ARG A 32 1.83 -5.14 3.33
N SER A 33 2.04 -4.48 2.20
CA SER A 33 3.09 -4.82 1.24
C SER A 33 3.84 -3.56 0.80
N LEU A 34 5.17 -3.60 0.89
CA LEU A 34 6.04 -2.60 0.27
C LEU A 34 6.23 -3.01 -1.19
N LEU A 35 5.99 -2.08 -2.10
CA LEU A 35 6.15 -2.23 -3.53
C LEU A 35 7.28 -1.28 -3.95
N SER A 36 8.40 -1.86 -4.35
CA SER A 36 9.48 -1.12 -5.02
C SER A 36 9.09 -0.87 -6.49
N PRO A 37 9.59 0.19 -7.13
CA PRO A 37 9.57 0.29 -8.58
C PRO A 37 10.54 -0.70 -9.23
#